data_AF-A0A7Y2HZ78-F1
#
_entry.id   AF-A0A7Y2HZ78-F1
#
_cell.length_a   1.000
_cell.length_b   1.000
_cell.length_c   1.000
_cell.angle_alpha   90.00
_cell.angle_beta   90.00
_cell.angle_gamma   90.00
#
_symmetry.space_group_name_H-M   'P 1'
#
loop_
_entity.id
_entity.type
_entity.pdbx_description
1 polymer ?
#
loop_
_entity_poly.entity_id
_entity_poly.type
_entity_poly.pdbx_seq_one_letter_code
_entity_poly.pdbx_strand_id
1 'polypeptide(L)'
;PAGVARTLAAAGARVVRDVPARDHQPFTRAGLERLAAGLGEAEALVVTGKDWVKMEGLIDFRRWPVPIVVPELDIDVWQGAEALLSLVRDSLRPPTDPACPPS
;
A
#
# COMPACT_ATOMS: atom_id res chain seq x y z
N PRO A 1 10.28 6.59 2.37
CA PRO A 1 10.19 5.13 2.15
C PRO A 1 11.31 4.63 1.20
N ALA A 2 12.53 4.45 1.73
CA ALA A 2 13.68 3.99 0.94
C ALA A 2 13.60 2.50 0.56
N GLY A 3 12.59 1.77 1.03
CA GLY A 3 12.43 0.32 0.79
C GLY A 3 12.08 -0.02 -0.66
N VAL A 4 11.05 0.61 -1.23
CA VAL A 4 10.51 0.24 -2.55
C VAL A 4 11.52 0.51 -3.67
N ALA A 5 12.14 1.69 -3.70
CA ALA A 5 13.13 2.04 -4.72
C ALA A 5 14.33 1.07 -4.70
N ARG A 6 14.78 0.64 -3.51
CA ARG A 6 15.84 -0.37 -3.38
C ARG A 6 15.40 -1.74 -3.88
N THR A 7 14.18 -2.19 -3.55
CA THR A 7 13.64 -3.46 -4.04
C THR A 7 13.54 -3.48 -5.56
N LEU A 8 13.08 -2.37 -6.16
CA LEU A 8 13.01 -2.22 -7.61
C LEU A 8 14.40 -2.29 -8.26
N ALA A 9 15.38 -1.58 -7.71
CA ALA A 9 16.76 -1.64 -8.20
C ALA A 9 17.36 -3.05 -8.08
N ALA A 10 17.10 -3.75 -6.97
CA ALA A 10 17.55 -5.13 -6.76
C ALA A 10 16.90 -6.12 -7.74
N ALA A 11 15.67 -5.85 -8.19
CA ALA A 11 14.99 -6.61 -9.24
C ALA A 11 15.46 -6.26 -10.67
N GLY A 12 16.45 -5.36 -10.82
CA GLY A 12 17.00 -4.96 -12.11
C GLY A 12 16.32 -3.76 -12.76
N ALA A 13 15.36 -3.10 -12.08
CA ALA A 13 14.71 -1.92 -12.62
C ALA A 13 15.59 -0.67 -12.50
N ARG A 14 15.54 0.20 -13.51
CA ARG A 14 16.17 1.54 -13.46
C ARG A 14 15.19 2.55 -12.88
N VAL A 15 15.46 3.05 -11.67
CA VAL A 15 14.65 4.10 -11.04
C VAL A 15 15.02 5.47 -11.65
N VAL A 16 14.20 5.97 -12.56
CA VAL A 16 14.40 7.27 -13.24
C VAL A 16 14.20 8.44 -12.27
N ARG A 17 13.25 8.31 -11.35
CA ARG A 17 12.93 9.33 -10.33
C ARG A 17 12.30 8.67 -9.11
N ASP A 18 12.74 9.06 -7.92
CA ASP A 18 12.07 8.74 -6.66
C ASP A 18 11.38 10.00 -6.13
N VAL A 19 10.07 9.92 -5.88
CA VAL A 19 9.26 11.02 -5.37
C VAL A 19 8.83 10.67 -3.94
N PRO A 20 9.54 11.17 -2.92
CA PRO A 20 9.21 10.83 -1.55
C PRO A 20 7.87 11.46 -1.15
N ALA A 21 6.86 10.62 -0.90
CA ALA A 21 5.65 11.02 -0.20
C ALA A 21 5.89 10.97 1.31
N ARG A 22 5.51 12.02 2.03
CA ARG A 22 5.50 12.00 3.50
C ARG A 22 4.36 11.10 3.98
N ASP A 23 4.51 10.54 5.18
CA ASP A 23 3.40 9.85 5.80
C ASP A 23 2.20 10.81 5.97
N HIS A 24 1.02 10.29 5.67
CA HIS A 24 -0.25 11.03 5.63
C HIS A 24 -0.32 12.18 4.61
N GLN A 25 0.61 12.29 3.66
CA GLN A 25 0.50 13.30 2.61
C GLN A 25 -0.78 13.06 1.77
N PRO A 26 -1.67 14.06 1.64
CA PRO A 26 -2.84 13.95 0.79
C PRO A 26 -2.43 14.02 -0.68
N PHE A 27 -3.02 13.14 -1.49
CA PHE A 27 -2.95 13.25 -2.94
C PHE A 27 -4.03 14.22 -3.43
N THR A 28 -3.67 15.05 -4.40
CA THR A 28 -4.59 15.98 -5.06
C THR A 28 -4.51 15.77 -6.56
N ARG A 29 -5.60 16.04 -7.29
CA ARG A 29 -5.62 15.92 -8.75
C ARG A 29 -4.52 16.74 -9.41
N ALA A 30 -4.36 18.00 -9.00
CA ALA A 30 -3.29 18.87 -9.49
C ALA A 30 -1.88 18.33 -9.19
N GLY A 31 -1.69 17.65 -8.05
CA GLY A 31 -0.44 16.98 -7.73
C GLY A 31 -0.15 15.80 -8.66
N LEU A 32 -1.17 15.00 -8.96
CA LEU A 32 -1.06 13.86 -9.87
C LEU A 32 -0.86 14.29 -11.32
N GLU A 33 -1.47 15.38 -11.76
CA GLU A 33 -1.22 15.97 -13.09
C GLU A 33 0.24 16.44 -13.22
N ARG A 34 0.79 17.10 -12.18
CA ARG A 34 2.21 17.48 -12.16
C ARG A 34 3.13 16.27 -12.14
N LEU A 35 2.76 15.21 -11.42
CA LEU A 35 3.50 13.96 -11.41
C LEU A 35 3.50 13.34 -12.83
N ALA A 36 2.34 13.26 -13.46
CA ALA A 36 2.18 12.70 -14.81
C ALA A 36 3.01 13.45 -15.84
N ALA A 37 3.00 14.79 -15.81
CA ALA A 37 3.82 15.62 -16.69
C ALA A 37 5.33 15.43 -16.48
N GLY A 38 5.74 14.96 -15.30
CA GLY A 38 7.14 14.76 -14.91
C GLY A 38 7.66 13.32 -15.06
N LEU A 39 6.90 12.41 -15.68
CA LEU A 39 7.29 11.01 -15.87
C LEU A 39 8.38 10.83 -16.93
N GLY A 40 8.45 11.72 -17.93
CA GLY A 40 9.49 11.69 -18.95
C GLY A 40 9.57 10.34 -19.68
N GLU A 41 10.73 9.69 -19.62
CA GLU A 41 11.00 8.37 -20.22
C GLU A 41 10.62 7.18 -19.32
N ALA A 42 9.94 7.41 -18.20
CA ALA A 42 9.53 6.31 -17.33
C ALA A 42 8.55 5.37 -18.06
N GLU A 43 8.79 4.07 -17.97
CA GLU A 43 7.91 3.06 -18.58
C GLU A 43 6.72 2.71 -17.67
N ALA A 44 6.83 3.01 -16.38
CA ALA A 44 5.78 2.81 -15.39
C ALA A 44 5.96 3.74 -14.18
N LEU A 45 4.85 4.05 -13.52
CA LEU A 45 4.86 4.58 -12.16
C LEU A 45 4.65 3.42 -11.18
N VAL A 46 5.59 3.19 -10.26
CA VAL A 46 5.40 2.21 -9.19
C VAL A 46 4.96 2.92 -7.91
N VAL A 47 3.87 2.47 -7.29
CA VAL A 47 3.38 2.99 -6.00
C VAL A 47 3.07 1.85 -5.04
N THR A 48 3.08 2.12 -3.74
CA THR A 48 2.64 1.14 -2.74
C THR A 48 1.12 1.00 -2.74
N GLY A 49 0.60 -0.16 -2.30
CA GLY A 49 -0.86 -0.33 -2.10
C GLY A 49 -1.48 0.75 -1.18
N LYS A 50 -0.73 1.20 -0.16
CA LYS A 50 -1.17 2.28 0.76
C LYS A 50 -1.40 3.61 0.03
N ASP A 51 -0.54 3.94 -0.93
CA ASP A 51 -0.65 5.19 -1.69
C ASP A 51 -1.67 5.04 -2.83
N TRP A 52 -1.72 3.85 -3.44
CA TRP A 52 -2.67 3.52 -4.50
C TRP A 52 -4.12 3.80 -4.10
N VAL A 53 -4.57 3.30 -2.94
CA VAL A 53 -5.96 3.50 -2.46
C VAL A 53 -6.33 4.97 -2.26
N LYS A 54 -5.35 5.89 -2.16
CA LYS A 54 -5.57 7.34 -2.06
C LYS A 54 -5.55 8.03 -3.41
N MET A 55 -4.92 7.40 -4.41
CA MET A 55 -4.69 7.97 -5.73
C MET A 55 -5.72 7.50 -6.75
N GLU A 56 -6.19 6.24 -6.68
CA GLU A 56 -6.97 5.60 -7.74
C GLU A 56 -8.21 6.41 -8.15
N GLY A 57 -8.94 6.96 -7.17
CA GLY A 57 -10.14 7.76 -7.41
C GLY A 57 -9.87 9.17 -7.94
N LEU A 58 -8.62 9.60 -7.96
CA LEU A 58 -8.19 10.92 -8.43
C LEU A 58 -7.58 10.90 -9.83
N ILE A 59 -7.24 9.70 -10.35
CA ILE A 59 -6.56 9.52 -11.63
C ILE A 59 -7.58 9.47 -12.78
N ASP A 60 -7.36 10.27 -13.81
CA ASP A 60 -8.02 10.08 -15.11
C ASP A 60 -7.17 9.14 -15.98
N PHE A 61 -7.51 7.85 -15.98
CA PHE A 61 -6.79 6.83 -16.72
C PHE A 61 -6.80 7.04 -18.24
N ARG A 62 -7.74 7.83 -18.78
CA ARG A 62 -7.74 8.15 -20.22
C ARG A 62 -6.61 9.09 -20.63
N ARG A 63 -6.07 9.84 -19.66
CA ARG A 63 -5.03 10.86 -19.86
C ARG A 63 -3.71 10.49 -19.20
N TRP A 64 -3.70 9.44 -18.40
CA TRP A 64 -2.52 9.02 -17.67
C TRP A 64 -1.51 8.37 -18.64
N PRO A 65 -0.23 8.79 -18.65
CA PRO A 65 0.67 8.50 -19.77
C PRO A 65 1.36 7.14 -19.73
N VAL A 66 1.43 6.47 -18.57
CA VAL A 66 2.19 5.22 -18.38
C VAL A 66 1.46 4.27 -17.44
N PRO A 67 1.63 2.95 -17.54
CA PRO A 67 1.08 2.02 -16.56
C PRO A 67 1.42 2.39 -15.11
N ILE A 68 0.45 2.20 -14.20
CA ILE A 68 0.68 2.28 -12.76
C ILE A 68 0.78 0.86 -12.22
N VAL A 69 1.92 0.55 -11.61
CA VAL A 69 2.21 -0.76 -11.03
C VAL A 69 2.08 -0.65 -9.52
N VAL A 70 1.27 -1.54 -8.94
CA VAL A 70 1.06 -1.63 -7.50
C VAL A 70 1.54 -3.01 -7.07
N PRO A 71 2.74 -3.14 -6.47
CA PRO A 71 3.24 -4.43 -6.01
C PRO A 71 2.35 -4.99 -4.91
N GLU A 72 2.03 -6.28 -5.00
CA GLU A 72 1.38 -7.03 -3.93
C GLU A 72 2.42 -7.44 -2.88
N LEU A 73 2.07 -7.27 -1.62
CA LEU A 73 2.91 -7.65 -0.49
C LEU A 73 2.24 -8.79 0.25
N ASP A 74 2.85 -9.97 0.15
CA ASP A 74 2.47 -11.13 0.93
C ASP A 74 3.36 -11.24 2.18
N ILE A 75 2.74 -11.66 3.28
CA ILE A 75 3.41 -11.86 4.57
C ILE A 75 3.16 -13.30 5.00
N ASP A 76 4.23 -14.09 5.02
CA ASP A 76 4.19 -15.48 5.48
C ASP A 76 4.79 -15.62 6.87
N VAL A 77 4.11 -16.36 7.75
CA VAL A 77 4.61 -16.69 9.08
C VAL A 77 5.28 -18.06 9.03
N TRP A 78 6.62 -18.07 8.98
CA TRP A 78 7.39 -19.30 8.80
C TRP A 78 7.39 -20.21 10.03
N GLN A 79 7.21 -19.64 11.23
CA GLN A 79 7.15 -20.38 12.49
C GLN A 79 6.11 -19.77 13.42
N GLY A 80 5.33 -20.61 14.09
CA GLY A 80 4.36 -20.16 15.09
C GLY A 80 3.06 -19.58 14.52
N ALA A 81 2.75 -19.82 13.23
CA ALA A 81 1.51 -19.34 12.59
C ALA A 81 0.26 -19.74 13.38
N GLU A 82 0.13 -21.02 13.76
CA GLU A 82 -1.01 -21.49 14.55
C GLU A 82 -1.06 -20.89 15.96
N ALA A 83 0.10 -20.72 16.60
CA ALA A 83 0.16 -20.11 17.93
C ALA A 83 -0.30 -18.63 17.88
N LEU A 84 0.17 -17.88 16.87
CA LEU A 84 -0.28 -16.51 16.63
C LEU A 84 -1.79 -16.45 16.36
N LEU A 85 -2.30 -17.34 15.50
CA LEU A 85 -3.73 -17.40 15.20
C LEU A 85 -4.57 -17.73 16.44
N SER A 86 -4.09 -18.61 17.32
CA SER A 86 -4.77 -18.92 18.59
C SER A 86 -4.86 -17.68 19.48
N LEU A 87 -3.76 -16.94 19.64
CA LEU A 87 -3.74 -15.70 20.44
C LEU A 87 -4.71 -14.65 19.89
N VAL A 88 -4.79 -14.49 18.57
CA VAL A 88 -5.74 -13.58 17.93
C VAL A 88 -7.17 -14.02 18.19
N ARG A 89 -7.50 -15.31 17.99
CA ARG A 89 -8.84 -15.85 18.23
C ARG A 89 -9.29 -15.68 19.67
N ASP A 90 -8.41 -15.94 20.63
CA ASP A 90 -8.75 -15.79 22.05
C ASP A 90 -8.95 -14.32 22.44
N SER A 91 -8.22 -13.40 21.81
CA SER A 91 -8.38 -11.95 22.02
C SER A 91 -9.68 -11.38 21.42
N LEU A 92 -10.28 -12.06 20.44
CA LEU A 92 -11.54 -11.65 19.80
C LEU A 92 -12.78 -12.17 20.54
N ARG A 93 -12.63 -12.99 21.59
CA ARG A 93 -13.77 -13.43 22.40
C ARG A 93 -14.36 -12.22 23.13
N PRO A 94 -15.66 -11.90 22.93
CA PRO A 94 -16.29 -10.88 23.75
C PRO A 94 -16.22 -11.29 25.22
N PRO A 95 -16.12 -10.35 26.16
CA PRO A 95 -16.16 -10.67 27.57
C PRO A 95 -17.45 -11.45 27.87
N THR A 96 -17.32 -12.65 28.42
CA THR A 96 -18.44 -13.41 28.94
C THR A 96 -18.99 -12.64 30.13
N ASP A 97 -20.10 -11.92 29.96
CA ASP A 97 -20.76 -11.21 31.05
C ASP A 97 -21.46 -12.23 31.96
N PRO A 98 -21.04 -12.42 33.22
CA PRO A 98 -21.58 -13.45 34.09
C PRO A 98 -22.83 -12.98 34.88
N ALA A 99 -23.69 -12.12 34.32
CA ALA A 99 -24.83 -11.60 35.07
C ALA A 99 -26.05 -11.22 34.22
N CYS A 100 -26.87 -12.22 33.85
CA CYS A 100 -28.32 -11.99 33.76
C CYS A 100 -29.08 -13.31 34.02
N PRO A 101 -29.59 -13.56 35.25
CA PRO A 101 -30.47 -14.69 35.49
C PRO A 101 -31.83 -14.46 34.81
N PRO A 102 -32.49 -15.52 34.32
CA PRO A 102 -33.82 -15.40 33.70
C PRO A 102 -34.86 -14.96 34.73
N SER A 103 -35.77 -14.08 34.28
CA SER A 103 -36.94 -13.60 35.04
C SER A 103 -38.03 -14.65 35.17
#